data_AF-A0A8S9LY39-F1
#
_entry.id   AF-A0A8S9LY39-F1
#
_cell.length_a   1.000
_cell.length_b   1.000
_cell.length_c   1.000
_cell.angle_alpha   90.00
_cell.angle_beta   90.00
_cell.angle_gamma   90.00
#
_symmetry.space_group_name_H-M   'P 1'
#
loop_
_entity.id
_entity.type
_entity.pdbx_description
1 polymer ?
#
loop_
_entity_poly.entity_id
_entity_poly.type
_entity_poly.pdbx_seq_one_letter_code
_entity_poly.pdbx_strand_id
1 'polypeptide(L)'
;MMNTKKIIKMAKKWQQRAALHRRRISFHRSNTSSSTAVEKGCFVVYTADHKRFAFPLRYLSNSVFQELLKISEEEFGLSAGGPITLPFDSLIVEYLIKLVERRMDGDTEKALLIVNPISGARCSSLNCSLELQQQLHVF
;
A
#
# COMPACT_ATOMS: atom_id res chain seq x y z
N MET A 1 -24.07 5.26 -49.04
CA MET A 1 -23.15 4.23 -48.51
C MET A 1 -21.84 4.87 -48.07
N MET A 2 -21.27 4.44 -46.93
CA MET A 2 -20.01 5.00 -46.44
C MET A 2 -18.83 4.58 -47.32
N ASN A 3 -17.95 5.53 -47.66
CA ASN A 3 -16.78 5.30 -48.50
C ASN A 3 -15.61 4.71 -47.68
N THR A 4 -14.92 3.70 -48.22
CA THR A 4 -13.77 3.00 -47.62
C THR A 4 -12.66 3.96 -47.17
N LYS A 5 -12.41 5.05 -47.91
CA LYS A 5 -11.43 6.08 -47.53
C LYS A 5 -11.80 6.78 -46.21
N LYS A 6 -13.11 6.96 -45.95
CA LYS A 6 -13.62 7.57 -44.72
C LYS A 6 -13.44 6.63 -43.53
N ILE A 7 -13.66 5.33 -43.72
CA ILE A 7 -13.46 4.29 -42.69
C ILE A 7 -11.99 4.20 -42.29
N ILE A 8 -11.07 4.14 -43.26
CA ILE A 8 -9.62 4.11 -42.99
C ILE A 8 -9.17 5.37 -42.23
N LYS A 9 -9.69 6.55 -42.61
CA LYS A 9 -9.40 7.81 -41.91
C LYS A 9 -9.90 7.80 -40.47
N MET A 10 -11.07 7.20 -40.23
CA MET A 10 -11.59 7.00 -38.88
C MET A 10 -10.71 6.04 -38.09
N ALA A 11 -10.37 4.87 -38.63
CA ALA A 11 -9.51 3.89 -37.96
C ALA A 11 -8.16 4.51 -37.54
N LYS A 12 -7.52 5.30 -38.41
CA LYS A 12 -6.28 6.03 -38.08
C LYS A 12 -6.46 7.02 -36.92
N LYS A 13 -7.58 7.77 -36.88
CA LYS A 13 -7.90 8.68 -35.76
C LYS A 13 -8.13 7.92 -34.45
N TRP A 14 -8.77 6.76 -34.51
CA TRP A 14 -9.04 5.92 -33.33
C TRP A 14 -7.74 5.33 -32.79
N GLN A 15 -6.85 4.85 -33.67
CA GLN A 15 -5.53 4.35 -33.30
C GLN A 15 -4.66 5.44 -32.66
N GLN A 16 -4.67 6.66 -33.21
CA GLN A 16 -3.96 7.81 -32.59
C GLN A 16 -4.53 8.17 -31.22
N ARG A 17 -5.86 8.23 -31.08
CA ARG A 17 -6.51 8.49 -29.78
C ARG A 17 -6.19 7.40 -28.75
N ALA A 18 -6.23 6.13 -29.15
CA ALA A 18 -5.87 5.02 -28.29
C ALA A 18 -4.39 5.06 -27.87
N ALA A 19 -3.48 5.42 -28.78
CA ALA A 19 -2.05 5.57 -28.48
C ALA A 19 -1.77 6.73 -27.52
N LEU A 20 -2.44 7.89 -27.69
CA LEU A 20 -2.34 9.01 -26.75
C LEU A 20 -2.95 8.69 -25.38
N HIS A 21 -4.02 7.89 -25.35
CA HIS A 21 -4.59 7.35 -24.11
C HIS A 21 -3.78 6.19 -23.51
N ARG A 22 -2.74 5.68 -24.19
CA ARG A 22 -1.65 4.93 -23.54
C ARG A 22 -0.70 5.87 -22.78
N ARG A 23 -1.22 6.94 -22.16
CA ARG A 23 -0.80 7.20 -20.79
C ARG A 23 -1.15 5.94 -20.03
N ARG A 24 -0.20 5.00 -20.00
CA ARG A 24 -0.08 4.01 -18.95
C ARG A 24 -0.51 4.77 -17.71
N ILE A 25 -1.52 4.28 -17.00
CA ILE A 25 -1.78 4.77 -15.67
C ILE A 25 -0.45 4.46 -14.98
N SER A 26 0.49 5.41 -14.99
CA SER A 26 1.59 5.40 -14.08
C SER A 26 0.81 5.49 -12.80
N PHE A 27 0.71 4.36 -12.11
CA PHE A 27 0.52 4.39 -10.68
C PHE A 27 1.51 5.44 -10.23
N HIS A 28 1.00 6.62 -9.89
CA HIS A 28 1.79 7.61 -9.22
C HIS A 28 2.13 6.89 -7.93
N ARG A 29 3.29 6.23 -7.92
CA ARG A 29 3.90 5.67 -6.74
C ARG A 29 4.18 6.89 -5.91
N SER A 30 3.19 7.31 -5.13
CA SER A 30 3.38 8.26 -4.06
C SER A 30 4.37 7.55 -3.17
N ASN A 31 5.62 7.90 -3.36
CA ASN A 31 6.75 7.32 -2.67
C ASN A 31 6.74 7.97 -1.28
N THR A 32 5.76 7.61 -0.46
CA THR A 32 5.80 7.85 0.97
C THR A 32 6.86 6.92 1.51
N SER A 33 8.00 7.52 1.77
CA SER A 33 9.29 6.92 2.08
C SER A 33 9.29 6.07 3.35
N SER A 34 9.53 4.77 3.20
CA SER A 34 10.40 4.01 4.10
C SER A 34 11.11 2.93 3.28
N SER A 35 12.40 3.13 3.07
CA SER A 35 13.27 2.20 2.36
C SER A 35 13.67 1.05 3.27
N THR A 36 12.96 -0.08 3.20
CA THR A 36 13.52 -1.41 3.50
C THR A 36 12.91 -2.43 2.52
N ALA A 37 13.78 -3.03 1.69
CA ALA A 37 13.50 -4.19 0.83
C ALA A 37 12.15 -4.17 0.05
N VAL A 38 12.16 -3.61 -1.17
CA VAL A 38 11.08 -3.71 -2.20
C VAL A 38 9.76 -4.21 -1.62
N GLU A 39 9.01 -3.34 -0.91
CA GLU A 39 7.78 -3.76 -0.25
C GLU A 39 6.87 -4.43 -1.29
N LYS A 40 6.62 -5.72 -1.04
CA LYS A 40 5.85 -6.62 -1.89
C LYS A 40 4.39 -6.17 -1.91
N GLY A 41 4.05 -5.14 -2.67
CA GLY A 41 2.68 -4.67 -2.88
C GLY A 41 1.91 -4.26 -1.60
N CYS A 42 0.73 -3.68 -1.81
CA CYS A 42 -0.22 -3.41 -0.75
C CYS A 42 -1.59 -3.98 -1.13
N PHE A 43 -2.36 -4.40 -0.14
CA PHE A 43 -3.79 -4.63 -0.29
C PHE A 43 -4.57 -3.46 0.31
N VAL A 44 -5.80 -3.27 -0.15
CA VAL A 44 -6.65 -2.15 0.23
C VAL A 44 -7.91 -2.69 0.88
N VAL A 45 -8.29 -2.04 1.96
CA VAL A 45 -9.48 -2.38 2.73
C VAL A 45 -10.28 -1.12 3.00
N TYR A 46 -11.60 -1.25 2.99
CA TYR A 46 -12.56 -0.21 3.34
C TYR A 46 -13.21 -0.53 4.68
N THR A 47 -13.57 0.49 5.43
CA THR A 47 -14.31 0.35 6.69
C THR A 47 -15.80 0.62 6.51
N ALA A 48 -16.58 0.36 7.56
CA ALA A 48 -18.02 0.61 7.56
C ALA A 48 -18.35 2.10 7.32
N ASP A 49 -17.49 3.01 7.81
CA ASP A 49 -17.53 4.46 7.55
C ASP A 49 -16.89 4.87 6.21
N HIS A 50 -16.70 3.92 5.30
CA HIS A 50 -16.16 4.10 3.94
C HIS A 50 -14.75 4.70 3.88
N LYS A 51 -13.97 4.63 4.97
CA LYS A 51 -12.57 5.07 4.99
C LYS A 51 -11.69 3.99 4.39
N ARG A 52 -10.67 4.43 3.63
CA ARG A 52 -9.75 3.54 2.93
C ARG A 52 -8.43 3.40 3.70
N PHE A 53 -7.99 2.15 3.89
CA PHE A 53 -6.70 1.80 4.45
C PHE A 53 -5.89 0.96 3.47
N ALA A 54 -4.58 1.17 3.43
CA ALA A 54 -3.66 0.40 2.59
C ALA A 54 -2.62 -0.29 3.48
N PHE A 55 -2.53 -1.60 3.35
CA PHE A 55 -1.67 -2.44 4.18
C PHE A 55 -0.63 -3.14 3.31
N PRO A 56 0.65 -3.16 3.69
CA PRO A 56 1.65 -4.00 3.04
C PRO A 56 1.23 -5.48 3.04
N LEU A 57 1.51 -6.25 1.98
CA LEU A 57 1.08 -7.67 1.92
C LEU A 57 1.64 -8.53 3.05
N ARG A 58 2.73 -8.12 3.72
CA ARG A 58 3.26 -8.79 4.94
C ARG A 58 2.23 -8.89 6.08
N TYR A 59 1.20 -8.05 6.08
CA TYR A 59 0.13 -8.14 7.07
C TYR A 59 -0.78 -9.35 6.86
N LEU A 60 -0.84 -9.93 5.65
CA LEU A 60 -1.65 -11.13 5.37
C LEU A 60 -1.13 -12.39 6.10
N SER A 61 0.14 -12.40 6.53
CA SER A 61 0.69 -13.46 7.38
C SER A 61 0.46 -13.23 8.88
N ASN A 62 -0.09 -12.08 9.28
CA ASN A 62 -0.42 -11.80 10.69
C ASN A 62 -1.78 -12.42 11.04
N SER A 63 -1.84 -13.20 12.12
CA SER A 63 -3.08 -13.88 12.56
C SER A 63 -4.23 -12.91 12.85
N VAL A 64 -3.93 -11.70 13.35
CA VAL A 64 -4.94 -10.67 13.59
C VAL A 64 -5.62 -10.26 12.28
N PHE A 65 -4.84 -10.07 11.22
CA PHE A 65 -5.38 -9.70 9.91
C PHE A 65 -6.08 -10.87 9.22
N GLN A 66 -5.66 -12.11 9.46
CA GLN A 66 -6.36 -13.29 8.96
C GLN A 66 -7.76 -13.42 9.58
N GLU A 67 -7.88 -13.27 10.90
CA GLU A 67 -9.19 -13.27 11.57
C GLU A 67 -10.04 -12.09 11.11
N LEU A 68 -9.45 -10.91 10.98
CA LEU A 68 -10.15 -9.71 10.49
C LEU A 68 -10.76 -9.91 9.09
N LEU A 69 -10.00 -10.56 8.20
CA LEU A 69 -10.45 -10.87 6.85
C LEU A 69 -11.49 -12.00 6.83
N LYS A 70 -11.41 -12.96 7.75
CA LYS A 70 -12.42 -14.01 7.90
C LYS A 70 -13.76 -13.44 8.37
N ILE A 71 -13.74 -12.53 9.34
CA ILE A 71 -14.96 -11.81 9.79
C ILE A 71 -15.57 -11.03 8.61
N SER A 72 -14.73 -10.37 7.81
CA SER A 72 -15.17 -9.68 6.59
C SER A 72 -15.79 -10.62 5.55
N GLU A 73 -15.18 -11.80 5.35
CA GLU A 73 -15.72 -12.85 4.50
C GLU A 73 -17.07 -13.37 4.99
N GLU A 74 -17.23 -13.60 6.29
CA GLU A 74 -18.48 -14.11 6.87
C GLU A 74 -19.64 -13.11 6.71
N GLU A 75 -19.36 -11.81 6.78
CA GLU A 75 -20.40 -10.77 6.67
C GLU A 75 -20.71 -10.37 5.22
N PHE A 76 -19.68 -10.20 4.39
CA PHE A 76 -19.82 -9.65 3.03
C PHE A 76 -19.63 -10.69 1.91
N GLY A 77 -19.13 -11.88 2.24
CA GLY A 77 -18.81 -12.94 1.30
C GLY A 77 -17.53 -12.69 0.48
N LEU A 78 -17.10 -13.73 -0.24
CA LEU A 78 -16.01 -13.66 -1.21
C LEU A 78 -16.49 -13.10 -2.55
N SER A 79 -16.77 -11.79 -2.62
CA SER A 79 -17.12 -11.16 -3.90
C SER A 79 -15.89 -10.95 -4.77
N ALA A 80 -15.86 -11.58 -5.96
CA ALA A 80 -14.73 -11.48 -6.90
C ALA A 80 -14.55 -10.09 -7.55
N GLY A 81 -15.51 -9.17 -7.38
CA GLY A 81 -15.52 -7.87 -8.05
C GLY A 81 -15.59 -6.65 -7.12
N GLY A 82 -15.64 -6.86 -5.80
CA GLY A 82 -15.79 -5.79 -4.81
C GLY A 82 -14.51 -5.48 -4.04
N PRO A 83 -14.40 -4.29 -3.41
CA PRO A 83 -13.36 -4.04 -2.42
C PRO A 83 -13.56 -4.94 -1.19
N ILE A 84 -12.47 -5.22 -0.47
CA ILE A 84 -12.54 -5.84 0.85
C ILE A 84 -13.08 -4.80 1.83
N THR A 85 -14.20 -5.10 2.50
CA THR A 85 -14.84 -4.20 3.46
C THR A 85 -14.86 -4.84 4.84
N LEU A 86 -14.37 -4.13 5.84
CA LEU A 86 -14.39 -4.56 7.23
C LEU A 86 -15.65 -4.07 7.94
N PRO A 87 -16.23 -4.88 8.83
CA PRO A 87 -17.36 -4.48 9.66
C PRO A 87 -16.90 -3.73 10.91
N PHE A 88 -15.92 -2.84 10.74
CA PHE A 88 -15.37 -2.02 11.82
C PHE A 88 -15.27 -0.58 11.35
N ASP A 89 -15.47 0.34 12.29
CA ASP A 89 -15.19 1.75 12.07
C ASP A 89 -13.70 2.01 11.94
N SER A 90 -13.34 3.09 11.25
CA SER A 90 -11.95 3.49 11.07
C SER A 90 -11.14 3.65 12.35
N LEU A 91 -11.77 4.02 13.46
CA LEU A 91 -11.11 4.16 14.76
C LEU A 91 -10.56 2.83 15.29
N ILE A 92 -11.33 1.74 15.10
CA ILE A 92 -10.94 0.40 15.52
C ILE A 92 -9.78 -0.09 14.67
N VAL A 93 -9.85 0.13 13.35
CA VAL A 93 -8.77 -0.26 12.43
C VAL A 93 -7.48 0.51 12.73
N GLU A 94 -7.56 1.81 13.03
CA GLU A 94 -6.39 2.60 13.42
C GLU A 94 -5.78 2.11 14.75
N TYR A 95 -6.61 1.73 15.71
CA TYR A 95 -6.14 1.12 16.95
C TYR A 95 -5.45 -0.24 16.71
N LEU A 96 -6.02 -1.09 15.85
CA LEU A 96 -5.44 -2.38 15.46
C LEU A 96 -4.07 -2.22 14.82
N ILE A 97 -3.90 -1.22 13.93
CA ILE A 97 -2.60 -0.90 13.32
C ILE A 97 -1.57 -0.60 14.40
N LYS A 98 -1.89 0.32 15.31
CA LYS A 98 -0.99 0.70 16.40
C LYS A 98 -0.64 -0.49 17.29
N LEU A 99 -1.58 -1.42 17.51
CA LEU A 99 -1.34 -2.62 18.31
C LEU A 99 -0.42 -3.63 17.59
N VAL A 100 -0.61 -3.82 16.29
CA VAL A 100 0.21 -4.73 15.48
C VAL A 100 1.62 -4.17 15.33
N GLU A 101 1.77 -2.88 15.02
CA GLU A 101 3.08 -2.23 14.88
C GLU A 101 3.91 -2.31 16.17
N ARG A 102 3.29 -2.12 17.34
CA ARG A 102 3.96 -2.30 18.65
C ARG A 102 4.43 -3.73 18.90
N ARG A 103 3.72 -4.74 18.39
CA ARG A 103 4.17 -6.14 18.46
C ARG A 103 5.26 -6.48 17.44
N MET A 104 5.47 -5.61 16.44
CA MET A 104 6.55 -5.75 15.46
C MET A 104 7.81 -4.96 15.86
N ASP A 105 7.75 -4.09 16.88
CA ASP A 105 8.88 -3.32 17.45
C ASP A 105 9.70 -4.12 18.49
N GLY A 106 10.09 -5.35 18.16
CA GLY A 106 10.83 -6.20 19.09
C GLY A 106 11.79 -7.15 18.38
N ASP A 107 13.03 -6.70 18.20
CA ASP A 107 14.28 -7.50 18.25
C ASP A 107 14.51 -8.70 17.31
N THR A 108 13.56 -9.11 16.46
CA THR A 108 13.79 -10.27 15.57
C THR A 108 14.59 -9.93 14.31
N GLU A 109 14.56 -8.68 13.84
CA GLU A 109 15.36 -8.24 12.68
C GLU A 109 16.83 -8.01 13.07
N LYS A 110 17.10 -7.48 14.27
CA LYS A 110 18.48 -7.31 14.78
C LYS A 110 19.15 -8.65 15.10
N ALA A 111 18.40 -9.61 15.66
CA ALA A 111 18.92 -10.95 15.94
C ALA A 111 19.21 -11.74 14.65
N LEU A 112 18.38 -11.61 13.61
CA LEU A 112 18.64 -12.24 12.31
C LEU A 112 19.82 -11.61 11.56
N LEU A 113 20.08 -10.32 11.76
CA LEU A 113 21.25 -9.64 11.20
C LEU A 113 22.57 -9.99 11.92
N ILE A 114 22.54 -10.42 13.18
CA ILE A 114 23.74 -10.85 13.92
C ILE A 114 24.28 -12.19 13.41
N VAL A 115 23.45 -13.01 12.77
CA VAL A 115 23.84 -14.37 12.34
C VAL A 115 24.48 -14.41 10.95
N ASN A 116 24.52 -13.29 10.21
CA ASN A 116 25.07 -13.29 8.86
C ASN A 116 26.31 -12.36 8.72
N PRO A 117 27.52 -12.85 9.05
CA PRO A 117 28.74 -12.15 8.66
C PRO A 117 29.04 -12.42 7.18
N ILE A 118 29.82 -11.52 6.56
CA ILE A 118 30.35 -11.52 5.18
C ILE A 118 29.45 -10.73 4.20
N SER A 119 29.85 -9.64 3.56
CA SER A 119 31.08 -8.84 3.51
C SER A 119 30.74 -7.56 2.72
N GLY A 120 31.42 -6.46 3.01
CA GLY A 120 31.59 -5.38 2.02
C GLY A 120 30.98 -4.05 2.42
N ALA A 121 31.74 -3.29 3.21
CA ALA A 121 31.51 -1.89 3.53
C ALA A 121 31.17 -1.01 2.31
N ARG A 122 30.38 0.03 2.55
CA ARG A 122 30.82 1.43 2.41
C ARG A 122 29.77 2.38 2.97
N CYS A 123 30.08 2.94 4.14
CA CYS A 123 29.44 4.14 4.64
C CYS A 123 29.67 5.29 3.66
N SER A 124 28.63 6.05 3.39
CA SER A 124 28.78 7.47 3.05
C SER A 124 27.67 8.26 3.72
N SER A 125 28.12 9.04 4.70
CA SER A 125 27.53 10.26 5.24
C SER A 125 26.06 10.25 5.65
N LEU A 126 25.87 10.19 6.97
CA LEU A 126 24.73 10.71 7.70
C LEU A 126 24.35 12.13 7.21
N ASN A 127 23.05 12.37 7.04
CA ASN A 127 22.38 13.62 7.37
C ASN A 127 20.89 13.31 7.56
N CYS A 128 20.53 12.94 8.79
CA CYS A 128 19.16 12.63 9.21
C CYS A 128 18.63 13.85 9.97
N SER A 129 17.99 14.78 9.29
CA SER A 129 17.28 15.90 9.91
C SER A 129 15.87 15.46 10.30
N LEU A 130 15.73 15.07 11.57
CA LEU A 130 14.45 15.00 12.30
C LEU A 130 14.02 16.43 12.65
N GLU A 131 12.98 16.96 12.01
CA GLU A 131 12.23 18.07 12.59
C GLU A 131 11.05 17.50 13.39
N LEU A 132 11.34 17.25 14.67
CA LEU A 132 10.35 17.45 15.72
C LEU A 132 10.20 18.96 15.89
N GLN A 133 8.99 19.50 15.68
CA GLN A 133 8.60 20.71 16.40
C GLN A 133 7.59 20.34 17.48
N GLN A 134 8.13 20.23 18.68
CA GLN A 134 7.42 20.46 19.94
C GLN A 134 6.98 21.92 20.01
N GLN A 135 5.88 22.18 20.71
CA GLN A 135 5.95 23.13 21.82
C GLN A 135 4.82 22.87 22.83
N LEU A 136 5.21 22.36 24.00
CA LEU A 136 4.53 22.58 25.27
C LEU A 136 5.59 23.16 26.22
N HIS A 137 5.35 24.38 26.73
CA HIS A 137 5.04 24.66 28.14
C HIS A 137 5.56 26.04 28.63
N VAL A 138 4.76 26.65 29.53
CA VAL A 138 5.02 27.80 30.43
C VAL A 138 4.86 29.22 29.84
N PHE A 139 3.65 29.80 29.90
CA PHE A 139 3.09 30.53 31.06
C PHE A 139 1.57 30.38 31.06
#